data_AF-A0A1D1ZWP9-F1
#
_entry.id   AF-A0A1D1ZWP9-F1
#
_cell.length_a   1.000
_cell.length_b   1.000
_cell.length_c   1.000
_cell.angle_alpha   90.00
_cell.angle_beta   90.00
_cell.angle_gamma   90.00
#
_symmetry.space_group_name_H-M   'P 1'
#
loop_
_entity.id
_entity.type
_entity.pdbx_description
1 polymer ?
#
loop_
_entity_poly.entity_id
_entity_poly.type
_entity_poly.pdbx_seq_one_letter_code
_entity_poly.pdbx_strand_id
1 'polypeptide(L)'
;MRRPSLHPSHCSAPPPPPLPQTFLLASKWWPQLAYHGRGLGQAWWMLHVRPNKVKQLCDYLGMRLRALPPTPGMAVDEDGLRLVEFWVPRKTVRAWNPRTGKRGTRTLAWAEGLQILVRLDLDEEAVTAITRTTKITGFVHNERVDGFEFPKPAPAEEMEAIAQWEREREPLDEAAVRDMLGMPEAPPVPEERQRPAVAAAPPRNELLESRHAGAVEEPETSEWFGGE
;
A
#
# COMPACT_ATOMS: atom_id res chain seq x y z
N MET A 1 -28.77 4.85 -23.41
CA MET A 1 -28.59 4.52 -21.97
C MET A 1 -27.11 4.70 -21.62
N ARG A 2 -26.75 5.80 -20.94
CA ARG A 2 -25.37 6.07 -20.52
C ARG A 2 -25.13 5.36 -19.19
N ARG A 3 -24.05 4.57 -19.10
CA ARG A 3 -23.61 3.93 -17.85
C ARG A 3 -23.17 5.02 -16.87
N PRO A 4 -23.53 4.94 -15.57
CA PRO A 4 -22.95 5.83 -14.58
C PRO A 4 -21.46 5.50 -14.42
N SER A 5 -20.63 6.54 -14.54
CA SER A 5 -19.20 6.47 -14.28
C SER A 5 -18.97 6.20 -12.80
N LEU A 6 -18.47 5.01 -12.48
CA LEU A 6 -17.92 4.71 -11.16
C LEU A 6 -16.73 5.64 -10.93
N HIS A 7 -16.87 6.58 -10.01
CA HIS A 7 -15.74 7.36 -9.51
C HIS A 7 -14.66 6.39 -9.00
N PRO A 8 -13.36 6.68 -9.23
CA PRO A 8 -12.30 5.84 -8.71
C PRO A 8 -12.34 5.87 -7.19
N SER A 9 -12.71 4.74 -6.57
CA SER A 9 -12.51 4.50 -5.15
C SER A 9 -11.02 4.66 -4.83
N HIS A 10 -10.65 5.81 -4.28
CA HIS A 10 -9.33 6.06 -3.72
C HIS A 10 -9.16 5.16 -2.48
N CYS A 11 -8.79 3.89 -2.70
CA CYS A 11 -8.42 2.93 -1.63
C CYS A 11 -7.05 3.23 -1.00
N SER A 12 -6.57 4.48 -1.09
CA SER A 12 -5.29 4.91 -0.55
C SER A 12 -5.42 6.38 -0.19
N ALA A 13 -6.13 6.66 0.90
CA ALA A 13 -6.02 7.96 1.55
C ALA A 13 -4.57 8.12 2.09
N PRO A 14 -4.01 9.34 2.09
CA PRO A 14 -2.75 9.60 2.78
C PRO A 14 -2.89 9.25 4.28
N PRO A 15 -1.80 8.95 5.00
CA PRO A 15 -1.86 8.74 6.44
C PRO A 15 -2.58 9.92 7.10
N PRO A 16 -3.43 9.67 8.11
CA PRO A 16 -4.23 10.73 8.71
C PRO A 16 -3.32 11.85 9.23
N PRO A 17 -3.73 13.13 9.13
CA PRO A 17 -3.00 14.21 9.78
C PRO A 17 -2.90 13.93 11.29
N PRO A 18 -1.81 14.37 11.96
CA PRO A 18 -1.68 14.21 13.41
C PRO A 18 -2.95 14.77 14.08
N LEU A 19 -3.53 13.97 14.97
CA LEU A 19 -4.78 14.32 15.64
C LEU A 19 -4.60 15.67 16.34
N PRO A 20 -5.53 16.62 16.19
CA PRO A 20 -5.45 17.87 16.94
C PRO A 20 -5.46 17.54 18.44
N GLN A 21 -4.63 18.24 19.23
CA GLN A 21 -4.44 18.00 20.67
C GLN A 21 -5.74 18.03 21.50
N THR A 22 -6.84 18.56 20.95
CA THR A 22 -8.18 18.46 21.54
C THR A 22 -8.74 17.03 21.57
N PHE A 23 -8.21 16.08 20.79
CA PHE A 23 -8.53 14.65 20.87
C PHE A 23 -7.88 13.93 22.06
N LEU A 24 -6.84 14.51 22.67
CA LEU A 24 -6.25 13.99 23.91
C LEU A 24 -7.15 14.24 25.13
N LEU A 25 -8.23 15.01 24.96
CA LEU A 25 -9.21 15.36 25.99
C LEU A 25 -10.55 14.63 25.85
N ALA A 26 -10.66 13.57 25.03
CA ALA A 26 -11.69 12.55 25.22
C ALA A 26 -11.30 11.67 26.44
N SER A 27 -11.13 12.36 27.58
CA SER A 27 -10.81 11.80 28.85
C SER A 27 -12.02 10.99 29.27
N LYS A 28 -11.83 9.66 29.30
CA LYS A 28 -12.77 8.64 29.76
C LYS A 28 -13.67 8.14 28.62
N TRP A 29 -13.25 7.03 28.00
CA TRP A 29 -14.14 6.10 27.31
C TRP A 29 -15.06 5.49 28.38
N TRP A 30 -16.38 5.64 28.24
CA TRP A 30 -17.35 5.07 29.19
C TRP A 30 -18.13 3.94 28.53
N PRO A 31 -17.94 2.70 28.98
CA PRO A 31 -18.60 1.55 28.38
C PRO A 31 -20.13 1.59 28.50
N GLN A 32 -20.65 2.26 29.53
CA GLN A 32 -22.09 2.29 29.85
C GLN A 32 -22.90 3.28 28.98
N LEU A 33 -22.23 4.23 28.32
CA LEU A 33 -22.86 5.29 27.52
C LEU A 33 -22.50 5.22 26.02
N ALA A 34 -21.39 4.57 25.67
CA ALA A 34 -20.88 4.48 24.31
C ALA A 34 -21.06 3.08 23.69
N TYR A 35 -22.26 2.51 23.78
CA TYR A 35 -22.62 1.31 23.02
C TYR A 35 -22.25 1.51 21.55
N HIS A 36 -21.35 0.67 21.03
CA HIS A 36 -20.86 0.71 19.65
C HIS A 36 -20.17 2.03 19.22
N GLY A 37 -19.62 2.83 20.15
CA GLY A 37 -18.95 4.10 19.80
C GLY A 37 -19.89 5.30 19.63
N ARG A 38 -21.16 5.15 20.02
CA ARG A 38 -22.15 6.22 19.97
C ARG A 38 -21.66 7.46 20.74
N GLY A 39 -21.62 8.60 20.06
CA GLY A 39 -21.19 9.89 20.61
C GLY A 39 -19.70 10.19 20.52
N LEU A 40 -18.86 9.27 20.04
CA LEU A 40 -17.42 9.52 19.81
C LEU A 40 -17.12 10.30 18.52
N GLY A 41 -18.10 10.38 17.61
CA GLY A 41 -17.87 10.96 16.30
C GLY A 41 -16.99 10.06 15.40
N GLN A 42 -16.40 10.67 14.37
CA GLN A 42 -15.50 10.02 13.43
C GLN A 42 -14.23 9.54 14.13
N ALA A 43 -14.09 8.22 14.28
CA ALA A 43 -12.91 7.58 14.83
C ALA A 43 -12.35 6.51 13.89
N TRP A 44 -11.08 6.17 14.05
CA TRP A 44 -10.44 5.06 13.35
C TRP A 44 -10.67 3.77 14.12
N TRP A 45 -11.15 2.75 13.41
CA TRP A 45 -11.41 1.41 13.91
C TRP A 45 -10.55 0.43 13.14
N MET A 46 -9.85 -0.44 13.85
CA MET A 46 -8.99 -1.44 13.22
C MET A 46 -9.73 -2.78 13.13
N LEU A 47 -9.69 -3.39 11.96
CA LEU A 47 -10.41 -4.61 11.63
C LEU A 47 -9.42 -5.72 11.25
N HIS A 48 -9.63 -6.91 11.81
CA HIS A 48 -8.98 -8.12 11.31
C HIS A 48 -9.68 -8.60 10.04
N VAL A 49 -8.89 -8.82 8.98
CA VAL A 49 -9.37 -9.23 7.67
C VAL A 49 -8.60 -10.43 7.15
N ARG A 50 -9.24 -11.19 6.27
CA ARG A 50 -8.55 -12.20 5.47
C ARG A 50 -7.73 -11.50 4.38
N PRO A 51 -6.47 -11.92 4.12
CA PRO A 51 -5.52 -11.16 3.30
C PRO A 51 -5.88 -11.10 1.79
N ASN A 52 -6.93 -11.79 1.37
CA ASN A 52 -7.27 -11.92 -0.04
C ASN A 52 -8.24 -10.82 -0.51
N LYS A 53 -7.86 -10.14 -1.60
CA LYS A 53 -8.66 -9.09 -2.27
C LYS A 53 -9.09 -7.93 -1.36
N VAL A 54 -8.20 -7.47 -0.48
CA VAL A 54 -8.45 -6.36 0.47
C VAL A 54 -9.07 -5.12 -0.18
N LYS A 55 -8.64 -4.73 -1.39
CA LYS A 55 -9.26 -3.62 -2.12
C LYS A 55 -10.76 -3.83 -2.37
N GLN A 56 -11.13 -5.01 -2.89
CA GLN A 56 -12.53 -5.34 -3.17
C GLN A 56 -13.36 -5.42 -1.89
N LEU A 57 -12.74 -5.85 -0.79
CA LEU A 57 -13.36 -5.80 0.54
C LEU A 57 -13.65 -4.36 0.97
N CYS A 58 -12.68 -3.44 0.84
CA CYS A 58 -12.87 -2.02 1.19
C CYS A 58 -13.95 -1.38 0.31
N ASP A 59 -13.95 -1.64 -1.00
CA ASP A 59 -14.97 -1.15 -1.93
C ASP A 59 -16.38 -1.65 -1.54
N TYR A 60 -16.51 -2.96 -1.29
CA TYR A 60 -17.79 -3.58 -0.88
C TYR A 60 -18.28 -3.07 0.47
N LEU A 61 -17.39 -3.02 1.47
CA LEU A 61 -17.73 -2.59 2.82
C LEU A 61 -18.07 -1.09 2.83
N GLY A 62 -17.31 -0.28 2.10
CA GLY A 62 -17.58 1.15 1.93
C GLY A 62 -18.95 1.39 1.32
N MET A 63 -19.30 0.69 0.23
CA MET A 63 -20.64 0.77 -0.35
C MET A 63 -21.73 0.41 0.66
N ARG A 64 -21.55 -0.67 1.43
CA ARG A 64 -22.54 -1.09 2.44
C ARG A 64 -22.69 -0.08 3.57
N LEU A 65 -21.58 0.41 4.12
CA LEU A 65 -21.59 1.34 5.24
C LEU A 65 -22.16 2.70 4.85
N ARG A 66 -21.82 3.21 3.66
CA ARG A 66 -22.38 4.47 3.12
C ARG A 66 -23.88 4.38 2.86
N ALA A 67 -24.38 3.21 2.47
CA ALA A 67 -25.80 3.00 2.21
C ALA A 67 -26.66 2.91 3.48
N LEU A 68 -26.06 2.84 4.68
CA LEU A 68 -26.81 2.90 5.93
C LEU A 68 -27.31 4.34 6.16
N PRO A 69 -28.53 4.53 6.68
CA PRO A 69 -29.08 5.87 6.92
C PRO A 69 -28.22 6.60 7.96
N PRO A 70 -27.78 7.85 7.71
CA PRO A 70 -27.03 8.61 8.70
C PRO A 70 -27.92 8.93 9.91
N THR A 71 -27.37 8.82 11.12
CA THR A 71 -28.07 9.25 12.34
C THR A 71 -27.81 10.74 12.62
N PRO A 72 -28.71 11.45 13.33
CA PRO A 72 -28.52 12.86 13.64
C PRO A 72 -27.17 13.12 14.34
N GLY A 73 -26.38 14.05 13.80
CA GLY A 73 -25.07 14.42 14.33
C GLY A 73 -23.89 13.62 13.78
N MET A 74 -24.11 12.63 12.90
CA MET A 74 -23.03 11.94 12.19
C MET A 74 -22.40 12.81 11.10
N ALA A 75 -21.12 12.56 10.83
CA ALA A 75 -20.45 13.12 9.67
C ALA A 75 -20.99 12.47 8.38
N VAL A 76 -21.38 13.33 7.44
CA VAL A 76 -21.86 12.93 6.12
C VAL A 76 -20.91 13.43 5.04
N ASP A 77 -20.87 12.72 3.92
CA ASP A 77 -20.18 13.16 2.72
C ASP A 77 -21.01 14.18 1.92
N GLU A 78 -20.50 14.60 0.76
CA GLU A 78 -21.14 15.59 -0.12
C GLU A 78 -22.52 15.14 -0.63
N ASP A 79 -22.76 13.83 -0.71
CA ASP A 79 -24.02 13.23 -1.13
C ASP A 79 -25.01 13.04 0.03
N GLY A 80 -24.64 13.46 1.25
CA GLY A 80 -25.42 13.28 2.46
C GLY A 80 -25.43 11.83 2.98
N LEU A 81 -24.55 10.98 2.47
CA LEU A 81 -24.36 9.61 2.95
C LEU A 81 -23.34 9.59 4.09
N ARG A 82 -23.26 8.48 4.83
CA ARG A 82 -22.29 8.37 5.94
C ARG A 82 -20.86 8.55 5.41
N LEU A 83 -20.07 9.40 6.06
CA LEU A 83 -18.66 9.56 5.70
C LEU A 83 -17.86 8.32 6.15
N VAL A 84 -17.28 7.61 5.18
CA VAL A 84 -16.48 6.40 5.43
C VAL A 84 -15.16 6.48 4.67
N GLU A 85 -14.06 6.38 5.41
CA GLU A 85 -12.69 6.37 4.87
C GLU A 85 -11.98 5.05 5.21
N PHE A 86 -11.11 4.58 4.33
CA PHE A 86 -10.29 3.40 4.57
C PHE A 86 -8.82 3.75 4.50
N TRP A 87 -8.05 3.17 5.41
CA TRP A 87 -6.61 3.18 5.37
C TRP A 87 -6.12 1.73 5.38
N VAL A 88 -5.39 1.37 4.32
CA VAL A 88 -4.79 0.05 4.12
C VAL A 88 -3.28 0.24 4.11
N PRO A 89 -2.60 0.18 5.27
CA PRO A 89 -1.22 0.62 5.36
C PRO A 89 -0.28 -0.29 4.56
N ARG A 90 0.46 0.30 3.63
CA ARG A 90 1.33 -0.40 2.69
C ARG A 90 2.55 0.45 2.36
N LYS A 91 3.72 -0.20 2.33
CA LYS A 91 4.95 0.44 1.91
C LYS A 91 5.69 -0.36 0.86
N THR A 92 6.42 0.34 0.02
CA THR A 92 7.23 -0.25 -1.04
C THR A 92 8.69 -0.11 -0.66
N VAL A 93 9.37 -1.24 -0.46
CA VAL A 93 10.78 -1.31 -0.08
C VAL A 93 11.61 -2.00 -1.15
N ARG A 94 12.92 -1.71 -1.17
CA ARG A 94 13.86 -2.52 -1.95
C ARG A 94 14.20 -3.75 -1.13
N ALA A 95 13.98 -4.93 -1.70
CA ALA A 95 14.24 -6.20 -1.06
C ALA A 95 15.05 -7.10 -2.00
N TRP A 96 15.96 -7.87 -1.43
CA TRP A 96 16.62 -8.94 -2.17
C TRP A 96 15.62 -10.08 -2.45
N ASN A 97 15.62 -10.61 -3.67
CA ASN A 97 14.75 -11.71 -4.07
C ASN A 97 15.55 -13.03 -4.08
N PRO A 98 15.22 -14.01 -3.22
CA PRO A 98 15.97 -15.25 -3.09
C PRO A 98 15.92 -16.12 -4.34
N ARG A 99 14.85 -16.02 -5.13
CA ARG A 99 14.70 -16.79 -6.37
C ARG A 99 15.59 -16.25 -7.50
N THR A 100 15.81 -14.94 -7.55
CA THR A 100 16.53 -14.30 -8.66
C THR A 100 17.93 -13.82 -8.27
N GLY A 101 18.28 -13.83 -6.98
CA GLY A 101 19.55 -13.33 -6.46
C GLY A 101 19.74 -11.82 -6.63
N LYS A 102 18.68 -11.08 -6.98
CA LYS A 102 18.73 -9.66 -7.34
C LYS A 102 17.91 -8.81 -6.38
N ARG A 103 18.34 -7.56 -6.20
CA ARG A 103 17.51 -6.53 -5.55
C ARG A 103 16.35 -6.13 -6.46
N GLY A 104 15.14 -6.30 -5.94
CA GLY A 104 13.90 -5.88 -6.57
C GLY A 104 13.07 -4.99 -5.65
N THR A 105 11.89 -4.62 -6.12
CA THR A 105 10.92 -3.84 -5.37
C THR A 105 9.87 -4.79 -4.79
N ARG A 106 9.62 -4.71 -3.48
CA ARG A 106 8.60 -5.50 -2.78
C ARG A 106 7.65 -4.56 -2.04
N THR A 107 6.36 -4.84 -2.14
CA THR A 107 5.34 -4.17 -1.32
C THR A 107 5.09 -4.99 -0.07
N LEU A 108 5.20 -4.34 1.09
CA LEU A 108 4.85 -4.88 2.39
C LEU A 108 3.53 -4.26 2.83
N ALA A 109 2.69 -5.08 3.45
CA ALA A 109 1.46 -4.62 4.10
C ALA A 109 1.64 -4.70 5.61
N TRP A 110 1.06 -3.75 6.33
CA TRP A 110 1.07 -3.76 7.79
C TRP A 110 0.39 -5.03 8.31
N ALA A 111 0.96 -5.63 9.38
CA ALA A 111 0.50 -6.90 9.94
C ALA A 111 0.21 -7.96 8.85
N GLU A 112 1.09 -8.06 7.85
CA GLU A 112 0.99 -8.98 6.71
C GLU A 112 -0.28 -8.81 5.85
N GLY A 113 -0.96 -7.66 5.97
CA GLY A 113 -2.22 -7.38 5.30
C GLY A 113 -3.43 -8.03 5.96
N LEU A 114 -3.28 -8.48 7.23
CA LEU A 114 -4.36 -9.03 8.05
C LEU A 114 -5.15 -7.95 8.79
N GLN A 115 -4.71 -6.70 8.73
CA GLN A 115 -5.36 -5.57 9.40
C GLN A 115 -5.59 -4.44 8.42
N ILE A 116 -6.78 -3.83 8.52
CA ILE A 116 -7.13 -2.58 7.84
C ILE A 116 -7.74 -1.62 8.85
N LEU A 117 -7.74 -0.34 8.53
CA LEU A 117 -8.39 0.68 9.31
C LEU A 117 -9.54 1.30 8.54
N VAL A 118 -10.64 1.54 9.25
CA VAL A 118 -11.80 2.23 8.72
C VAL A 118 -12.13 3.42 9.63
N ARG A 119 -12.35 4.59 9.04
CA ARG A 119 -12.82 5.78 9.74
C ARG A 119 -14.31 5.95 9.51
N LEU A 120 -15.08 5.95 10.59
CA LEU A 120 -16.51 6.23 10.56
C LEU A 120 -17.03 6.60 11.95
N ASP A 121 -18.22 7.20 11.97
CA ASP A 121 -19.10 7.21 13.13
C ASP A 121 -19.67 5.80 13.32
N LEU A 122 -19.26 5.11 14.37
CA LEU A 122 -19.70 3.73 14.62
C LEU A 122 -21.03 3.70 15.38
N ASP A 123 -21.95 2.89 14.87
CA ASP A 123 -23.23 2.57 15.49
C ASP A 123 -23.53 1.07 15.37
N GLU A 124 -24.65 0.63 15.96
CA GLU A 124 -25.04 -0.78 15.98
C GLU A 124 -25.24 -1.37 14.56
N GLU A 125 -25.81 -0.59 13.64
CA GLU A 125 -26.02 -1.00 12.25
C GLU A 125 -24.68 -1.20 11.52
N ALA A 126 -23.73 -0.29 11.71
CA ALA A 126 -22.38 -0.40 11.15
C ALA A 126 -21.62 -1.59 11.74
N VAL A 127 -21.69 -1.81 13.06
CA VAL A 127 -21.09 -2.99 13.72
C VAL A 127 -21.70 -4.27 13.14
N THR A 128 -23.02 -4.31 12.98
CA THR A 128 -23.71 -5.46 12.39
C THR A 128 -23.29 -5.68 10.92
N ALA A 129 -23.16 -4.61 10.13
CA ALA A 129 -22.73 -4.70 8.74
C ALA A 129 -21.28 -5.21 8.61
N ILE A 130 -20.38 -4.74 9.48
CA ILE A 130 -18.98 -5.17 9.54
C ILE A 130 -18.89 -6.64 9.96
N THR A 131 -19.50 -7.02 11.08
CA THR A 131 -19.41 -8.39 11.63
C THR A 131 -20.08 -9.44 10.75
N ARG A 132 -21.12 -9.09 9.99
CA ARG A 132 -21.74 -9.99 9.00
C ARG A 132 -20.92 -10.17 7.73
N THR A 133 -19.86 -9.39 7.53
CA THR A 133 -19.01 -9.50 6.33
C THR A 133 -18.02 -10.65 6.49
N THR A 134 -18.17 -11.71 5.69
CA THR A 134 -17.42 -12.98 5.81
C THR A 134 -15.89 -12.89 5.72
N LYS A 135 -15.35 -11.77 5.23
CA LYS A 135 -13.90 -11.54 5.12
C LYS A 135 -13.32 -10.80 6.32
N ILE A 136 -14.16 -10.33 7.23
CA ILE A 136 -13.80 -9.65 8.47
C ILE A 136 -13.96 -10.67 9.59
N THR A 137 -12.92 -10.85 10.41
CA THR A 137 -12.97 -11.79 11.54
C THR A 137 -13.32 -11.10 12.85
N GLY A 138 -13.16 -9.78 12.93
CA GLY A 138 -13.53 -9.00 14.11
C GLY A 138 -12.83 -7.64 14.14
N PHE A 139 -13.10 -6.88 15.20
CA PHE A 139 -12.32 -5.69 15.54
C PHE A 139 -11.04 -6.12 16.26
N VAL A 140 -9.94 -5.40 16.03
CA VAL A 140 -8.65 -5.66 16.71
C VAL A 140 -8.73 -5.22 18.16
N HIS A 141 -9.28 -4.03 18.40
CA HIS A 141 -9.43 -3.47 19.73
C HIS A 141 -10.84 -3.66 20.23
N ASN A 142 -10.97 -4.40 21.33
CA ASN A 142 -12.23 -4.59 22.03
C ASN A 142 -12.01 -4.33 23.52
N GLU A 143 -13.09 -3.96 24.21
CA GLU A 143 -13.11 -3.82 25.65
C GLU A 143 -14.27 -4.63 26.22
N ARG A 144 -13.99 -5.32 27.33
CA ARG A 144 -14.93 -6.24 27.94
C ARG A 144 -15.65 -5.58 29.10
N VAL A 145 -16.97 -5.56 29.04
CA VAL A 145 -17.84 -4.89 30.02
C VAL A 145 -18.96 -5.86 30.35
N ASP A 146 -19.10 -6.23 31.63
CA ASP A 146 -20.15 -7.12 32.11
C ASP A 146 -20.29 -8.42 31.29
N GLY A 147 -19.16 -8.93 30.79
CA GLY A 147 -19.07 -10.17 30.01
C GLY A 147 -19.21 -10.01 28.49
N PHE A 148 -19.62 -8.83 27.99
CA PHE A 148 -19.76 -8.50 26.57
C PHE A 148 -18.53 -7.79 26.04
N GLU A 149 -18.18 -8.03 24.77
CA GLU A 149 -17.08 -7.37 24.08
C GLU A 149 -17.60 -6.25 23.17
N PHE A 150 -17.02 -5.07 23.33
CA PHE A 150 -17.38 -3.89 22.55
C PHE A 150 -16.18 -3.36 21.77
N PRO A 151 -16.36 -2.96 20.50
CA PRO A 151 -15.28 -2.41 19.71
C PRO A 151 -14.79 -1.09 20.32
N LYS A 152 -13.48 -0.90 20.29
CA LYS A 152 -12.80 0.33 20.74
C LYS A 152 -12.08 0.98 19.56
N PRO A 153 -12.03 2.33 19.50
CA PRO A 153 -11.21 3.00 18.50
C PRO A 153 -9.74 2.61 18.63
N ALA A 154 -9.02 2.61 17.51
CA ALA A 154 -7.59 2.35 17.48
C ALA A 154 -6.84 3.42 18.31
N PRO A 155 -5.91 3.02 19.19
CA PRO A 155 -5.18 3.95 20.02
C PRO A 155 -4.26 4.84 19.18
N ALA A 156 -4.11 6.10 19.57
CA ALA A 156 -3.31 7.09 18.83
C ALA A 156 -1.84 6.65 18.66
N GLU A 157 -1.25 6.03 19.69
CA GLU A 157 0.12 5.51 19.66
C GLU A 157 0.32 4.47 18.55
N GLU A 158 -0.66 3.58 18.34
CA GLU A 158 -0.57 2.57 17.28
C GLU A 158 -0.79 3.20 15.90
N MET A 159 -1.68 4.19 15.78
CA MET A 159 -1.85 4.95 14.54
C MET A 159 -0.55 5.65 14.12
N GLU A 160 0.16 6.24 15.08
CA GLU A 160 1.46 6.85 14.88
C GLU A 160 2.53 5.81 14.50
N ALA A 161 2.54 4.66 15.17
CA ALA A 161 3.45 3.55 14.84
C ALA A 161 3.23 3.05 13.40
N ILE A 162 1.98 2.90 12.95
CA ILE A 162 1.65 2.50 11.57
C ILE A 162 2.12 3.57 10.58
N ALA A 163 1.83 4.85 10.86
CA ALA A 163 2.22 5.95 9.99
C ALA A 163 3.75 6.09 9.89
N GLN A 164 4.45 5.88 11.01
CA GLN A 164 5.91 5.87 11.07
C GLN A 164 6.48 4.67 10.29
N TRP A 165 5.92 3.48 10.50
CA TRP A 165 6.28 2.28 9.74
C TRP A 165 6.12 2.47 8.23
N GLU A 166 5.06 3.15 7.76
CA GLU A 166 4.87 3.45 6.32
C GLU A 166 5.96 4.38 5.76
N ARG A 167 6.49 5.27 6.59
CA ARG A 167 7.58 6.20 6.21
C ARG A 167 8.95 5.53 6.19
N GLU A 168 9.17 4.53 7.04
CA GLU A 168 10.41 3.78 7.12
C GLU A 168 10.64 2.95 5.85
N ARG A 169 11.66 3.36 5.08
CA ARG A 169 12.03 2.72 3.80
C ARG A 169 13.28 1.86 3.91
N GLU A 170 13.55 1.29 5.09
CA GLU A 170 14.73 0.45 5.27
C GLU A 170 14.74 -0.70 4.25
N PRO A 171 15.82 -0.84 3.46
CA PRO A 171 15.93 -1.93 2.51
C PRO A 171 16.12 -3.23 3.27
N LEU A 172 15.28 -4.23 2.98
CA LEU A 172 15.43 -5.56 3.55
C LEU A 172 16.69 -6.21 2.97
N ASP A 173 17.63 -6.55 3.86
CA ASP A 173 18.88 -7.20 3.52
C ASP A 173 18.69 -8.71 3.26
N GLU A 174 19.74 -9.34 2.74
CA GLU A 174 19.71 -10.76 2.36
C GLU A 174 19.46 -11.66 3.57
N ALA A 175 20.01 -11.29 4.74
CA ALA A 175 19.87 -12.02 6.00
C ALA A 175 18.43 -11.97 6.53
N ALA A 176 17.81 -10.79 6.63
CA ALA A 176 16.43 -10.63 7.08
C ALA A 176 15.43 -11.30 6.14
N VAL A 177 15.67 -11.25 4.82
CA VAL A 177 14.80 -11.96 3.86
C VAL A 177 14.91 -13.47 3.99
N ARG A 178 16.11 -14.01 4.25
CA ARG A 178 16.30 -15.45 4.48
C ARG A 178 15.69 -15.90 5.80
N ASP A 179 15.88 -15.15 6.87
CA ASP A 179 15.29 -15.40 8.19
C ASP A 179 13.76 -15.44 8.12
N MET A 180 13.13 -14.43 7.50
CA MET A 180 11.67 -14.41 7.28
C MET A 180 11.14 -15.60 6.46
N LEU A 181 11.96 -16.22 5.63
CA LEU A 181 11.58 -17.36 4.78
C LEU A 181 12.04 -18.71 5.34
N GLY A 182 12.66 -18.73 6.54
CA GLY A 182 13.21 -19.94 7.14
C GLY A 182 14.27 -20.62 6.26
N MET A 183 15.02 -19.84 5.47
CA MET A 183 16.05 -20.35 4.58
C MET A 183 17.39 -20.49 5.31
N PRO A 184 18.21 -21.52 4.99
CA PRO A 184 19.54 -21.65 5.57
C PRO A 184 20.41 -20.43 5.24
N GLU A 185 21.27 -20.06 6.18
CA GLU A 185 22.21 -18.94 6.06
C GLU A 185 23.02 -19.07 4.76
N ALA A 186 23.33 -17.94 4.10
CA ALA A 186 24.14 -17.98 2.89
C ALA A 186 25.49 -18.63 3.23
N PRO A 187 26.02 -19.52 2.37
CA PRO A 187 27.42 -19.88 2.48
C PRO A 187 28.26 -18.59 2.41
N PRO A 188 29.30 -18.45 3.25
CA PRO A 188 30.15 -17.27 3.24
C PRO A 188 30.66 -17.06 1.82
N VAL A 189 30.42 -15.87 1.27
CA VAL A 189 30.89 -15.51 -0.06
C VAL A 189 32.42 -15.58 -0.04
N PRO A 190 33.08 -16.41 -0.88
CA PRO A 190 34.53 -16.41 -0.97
C PRO A 190 34.99 -15.02 -1.43
N GLU A 191 35.95 -14.41 -0.74
CA GLU A 191 36.52 -13.08 -1.03
C GLU A 191 37.23 -12.97 -2.41
N GLU A 192 37.22 -14.01 -3.23
CA GLU A 192 37.89 -14.02 -4.53
C GLU A 192 36.97 -13.59 -5.68
N ARG A 193 37.01 -12.28 -5.93
CA ARG A 193 37.29 -11.63 -7.23
C ARG A 193 36.64 -10.25 -7.23
N GLN A 194 37.29 -9.31 -6.53
CA GLN A 194 37.28 -7.92 -6.99
C GLN A 194 37.90 -7.92 -8.39
N ARG A 195 37.08 -8.14 -9.42
CA ARG A 195 37.50 -7.81 -10.78
C ARG A 195 37.74 -6.30 -10.78
N PRO A 196 38.92 -5.82 -11.21
CA PRO A 196 39.11 -4.39 -11.37
C PRO A 196 38.01 -3.86 -12.30
N ALA A 197 37.50 -2.67 -11.96
CA ALA A 197 36.46 -2.00 -12.71
C ALA A 197 36.81 -2.04 -14.21
N VAL A 198 36.02 -2.79 -14.98
CA VAL A 198 36.11 -2.76 -16.44
C VAL A 198 35.79 -1.33 -16.84
N ALA A 199 36.77 -0.66 -17.43
CA ALA A 199 36.68 0.69 -17.93
C ALA A 199 35.38 0.88 -18.72
N ALA A 200 34.73 2.02 -18.51
CA ALA A 200 33.48 2.42 -19.14
C ALA A 200 33.50 2.08 -20.65
N ALA A 201 32.53 1.29 -21.09
CA ALA A 201 32.29 1.11 -22.51
C ALA A 201 31.94 2.48 -23.12
N PRO A 202 32.57 2.89 -24.24
CA PRO A 202 32.27 4.15 -24.87
C PRO A 202 30.81 4.19 -25.37
N PRO A 203 30.18 5.37 -25.41
CA PRO A 203 28.78 5.52 -25.77
C PRO A 203 28.53 5.05 -27.21
N ARG A 204 27.42 4.33 -27.37
CA ARG A 204 26.91 3.72 -28.59
C ARG A 204 26.42 4.79 -29.58
N ASN A 205 27.32 5.57 -30.19
CA ASN A 205 26.99 6.46 -31.31
C ASN A 205 28.04 6.51 -32.44
N GLU A 206 29.19 5.83 -32.35
CA GLU A 206 30.21 5.84 -33.43
C GLU A 206 30.12 4.67 -34.42
N LEU A 207 29.18 3.73 -34.26
CA LEU A 207 29.06 2.54 -35.13
C LEU A 207 28.27 2.76 -36.44
N LEU A 208 27.82 3.99 -36.72
CA LEU A 208 27.08 4.34 -37.93
C LEU A 208 27.92 5.05 -39.01
N GLU A 209 29.09 5.60 -38.68
CA GLU A 209 29.91 6.33 -39.66
C GLU A 209 31.02 5.46 -40.30
N SER A 210 31.34 4.29 -39.72
CA SER A 210 32.41 3.42 -40.24
C SER A 210 31.96 2.42 -41.32
N ARG A 211 30.74 2.56 -41.87
CA ARG A 211 30.25 1.72 -43.00
C ARG A 211 30.32 2.40 -44.36
N HIS A 212 30.73 3.66 -44.45
CA HIS A 212 30.75 4.43 -45.72
C HIS A 212 32.12 5.01 -46.10
N ALA A 213 33.20 4.62 -45.44
CA ALA A 213 34.56 5.01 -45.81
C ALA A 213 35.38 3.76 -46.19
N GLY A 214 35.34 3.38 -47.46
CA GLY A 214 36.05 2.19 -47.94
C GLY A 214 35.86 1.85 -49.42
N ALA A 215 35.95 2.83 -50.31
CA ALA A 215 36.29 2.62 -51.71
C ALA A 215 37.10 3.83 -52.18
N VAL A 216 38.43 3.68 -52.15
CA VAL A 216 39.39 4.69 -52.61
C VAL A 216 39.72 4.40 -54.08
N GLU A 217 39.41 5.40 -54.92
CA GLU A 217 40.10 5.94 -56.12
C GLU A 217 40.95 4.99 -57.00
N GLU A 218 40.56 4.73 -58.26
CA GLU A 218 40.92 5.45 -59.52
C GLU A 218 42.15 4.80 -60.23
N PRO A 219 42.24 4.79 -61.59
CA PRO A 219 42.41 6.00 -62.39
C PRO A 219 41.72 6.06 -63.77
N GLU A 220 41.66 7.30 -64.26
CA GLU A 220 41.37 7.74 -65.62
C GLU A 220 42.11 6.93 -66.71
N THR A 221 41.45 6.69 -67.84
CA THR A 221 41.97 7.03 -69.19
C THR A 221 40.95 6.75 -70.30
N SER A 222 40.52 7.84 -70.94
CA SER A 222 40.47 8.05 -72.40
C SER A 222 39.82 7.01 -73.35
N GLU A 223 38.68 7.43 -73.90
CA GLU A 223 38.53 7.84 -75.32
C GLU A 223 38.38 6.76 -76.43
N TRP A 224 37.32 6.95 -77.23
CA TRP A 224 37.14 6.64 -78.67
C TRP A 224 36.16 5.53 -79.18
N PHE A 225 35.32 6.00 -80.12
CA PHE A 225 34.46 5.37 -81.16
C PHE A 225 33.21 4.57 -80.69
N GLY A 226 32.00 4.71 -81.26
CA GLY A 226 31.57 5.25 -82.54
C GLY A 226 31.19 4.13 -83.52
N GLY A 227 29.90 4.03 -83.90
CA GLY A 227 29.37 3.18 -84.98
C GLY A 227 28.73 1.87 -84.47
N GLU A 228 27.53 1.45 -84.87
CA GLU A 228 26.57 1.86 -85.92
C GLU A 228 25.13 1.66 -85.41
#